data_AF-A0A182T364-F1
#
_entry.id   AF-A0A182T364-F1
#
_cell.length_a   1.000
_cell.length_b   1.000
_cell.length_c   1.000
_cell.angle_alpha   90.00
_cell.angle_beta   90.00
_cell.angle_gamma   90.00
#
_symmetry.space_group_name_H-M   'P 1'
#
loop_
_entity.id
_entity.type
_entity.pdbx_description
1 polymer ?
#
loop_
_entity_poly.entity_id
_entity_poly.type
_entity_poly.pdbx_seq_one_letter_code
_entity_poly.pdbx_strand_id
1 'polypeptide(L)'
;MFLSNYRFTLRQDPYASYDVNSSDNDPMPHYDLTDSNRHGTRCAGEVAATANNSKCAVGIAYGAKVGGVRMLDGDVTDIVEARSLGHNSQHIDIYSASWGPDDDGKTVDGPGELATRAFIEGVRNGRGGKGSIFIWASGNGGREHDNCNCDGYTNSIWTLSISSTSQEGQVPWFSEMCSSTLATTYSSGNTNEKQVITTDLHHTCTSSHTGTSASAPLAAGIAALVLEANRNLTWRDLQHIVVRTAKPANLIDPNWSVNGVGRRVSHSFGYGLMDAAAMVRLARTWKTVPEQQVCEINARHLDKQIPPRTKVTMQLIVEHCMGVNYLEHVQAKITLTSQRRGDIKIFLTSPSGTRVTLLTPR
;
A
#
# COMPACT_ATOMS: atom_id res chain seq x y z
N MET A 1 -1.89 6.05 12.39
CA MET A 1 -2.27 7.43 12.04
C MET A 1 -3.18 8.02 13.12
N PHE A 2 -2.92 9.26 13.51
CA PHE A 2 -3.66 10.05 14.51
C PHE A 2 -5.06 10.46 14.07
N LEU A 3 -5.96 10.73 15.02
CA LEU A 3 -7.23 11.42 14.74
C LEU A 3 -7.47 12.56 15.73
N SER A 4 -7.51 13.80 15.23
CA SER A 4 -8.11 14.90 15.99
C SER A 4 -9.63 14.69 16.14
N ASN A 5 -10.18 14.99 17.32
CA ASN A 5 -11.60 14.92 17.69
C ASN A 5 -12.44 15.87 16.81
N TYR A 6 -12.72 15.44 15.58
CA TYR A 6 -13.56 16.16 14.63
C TYR A 6 -14.99 15.63 14.68
N ARG A 7 -15.71 15.85 15.79
CA ARG A 7 -17.12 15.45 15.90
C ARG A 7 -18.04 16.04 14.82
N PHE A 8 -17.62 17.10 14.13
CA PHE A 8 -18.40 17.76 13.07
C PHE A 8 -17.89 17.52 11.64
N THR A 9 -16.73 16.89 11.48
CA THR A 9 -16.06 16.76 10.16
C THR A 9 -15.69 15.32 9.82
N LEU A 10 -15.63 14.42 10.80
CA LEU A 10 -15.40 12.99 10.60
C LEU A 10 -16.46 12.17 11.35
N ARG A 11 -16.88 11.04 10.79
CA ARG A 11 -17.71 10.06 11.48
C ARG A 11 -16.83 9.14 12.35
N GLN A 12 -16.39 9.67 13.48
CA GLN A 12 -15.45 8.97 14.35
C GLN A 12 -16.02 7.69 14.96
N ASP A 13 -15.19 6.66 15.03
CA ASP A 13 -15.50 5.38 15.68
C ASP A 13 -14.45 5.05 16.74
N PRO A 14 -14.82 5.11 18.04
CA PRO A 14 -13.94 4.75 19.14
C PRO A 14 -13.44 3.30 19.06
N TYR A 15 -14.22 2.38 18.48
CA TYR A 15 -13.81 0.98 18.35
C TYR A 15 -12.83 0.75 17.19
N ALA A 16 -12.66 1.73 16.32
CA ALA A 16 -11.61 1.75 15.31
C ALA A 16 -10.39 2.57 15.76
N SER A 17 -10.33 2.96 17.04
CA SER A 17 -9.37 3.93 17.55
C SER A 17 -8.65 3.44 18.80
N TYR A 18 -7.36 3.78 18.90
CA TYR A 18 -6.55 3.47 20.07
C TYR A 18 -5.26 4.30 20.09
N ASP A 19 -4.74 4.62 21.27
CA ASP A 19 -3.42 5.18 21.45
C ASP A 19 -2.45 4.12 21.97
N VAL A 20 -1.60 3.62 21.08
CA VAL A 20 -0.56 2.64 21.41
C VAL A 20 0.61 3.32 22.13
N ASN A 21 0.90 4.59 21.82
CA ASN A 21 2.00 5.34 22.45
C ASN A 21 1.72 5.60 23.94
N SER A 22 0.48 5.97 24.29
CA SER A 22 0.05 6.24 25.68
C SER A 22 -0.63 5.04 26.35
N SER A 23 -0.97 4.00 25.59
CA SER A 23 -1.75 2.84 26.05
C SER A 23 -3.13 3.20 26.59
N ASP A 24 -3.88 4.02 25.85
CA ASP A 24 -5.26 4.39 26.17
C ASP A 24 -6.16 4.40 24.91
N ASN A 25 -7.44 4.76 25.06
CA ASN A 25 -8.43 4.70 23.96
C ASN A 25 -8.58 6.03 23.20
N ASP A 26 -7.77 7.06 23.49
CA ASP A 26 -7.89 8.39 22.91
C ASP A 26 -6.76 8.68 21.91
N PRO A 27 -6.96 8.49 20.60
CA PRO A 27 -5.91 8.66 19.58
C PRO A 27 -5.62 10.14 19.24
N MET A 28 -5.93 11.06 20.15
CA MET A 28 -5.77 12.49 19.95
C MET A 28 -4.30 12.82 19.67
N PRO A 29 -4.01 13.59 18.60
CA PRO A 29 -2.65 14.00 18.32
C PRO A 29 -2.16 14.94 19.43
N HIS A 30 -0.91 14.77 19.85
CA HIS A 30 -0.25 15.78 20.65
C HIS A 30 0.06 17.00 19.76
N TYR A 31 -0.36 18.19 20.21
CA TYR A 31 -0.06 19.44 19.53
C TYR A 31 1.33 19.93 19.93
N ASP A 32 2.15 20.22 18.93
CA ASP A 32 3.47 20.84 19.08
C ASP A 32 3.58 22.11 18.21
N LEU A 33 4.73 22.79 18.29
CA LEU A 33 4.91 24.08 17.60
C LEU A 33 5.00 23.95 16.07
N THR A 34 5.24 22.75 15.54
CA THR A 34 5.46 22.50 14.11
C THR A 34 4.32 21.70 13.47
N ASP A 35 3.30 21.34 14.25
CA ASP A 35 2.20 20.46 13.86
C ASP A 35 2.68 19.13 13.27
N SER A 36 3.68 18.51 13.90
CA SER A 36 4.29 17.27 13.42
C SER A 36 3.28 16.11 13.32
N ASN A 37 2.31 16.06 14.25
CA ASN A 37 1.29 15.01 14.34
C ASN A 37 0.05 15.23 13.47
N ARG A 38 0.12 16.10 12.44
CA ARG A 38 -1.02 16.41 11.57
C ARG A 38 -1.41 15.31 10.59
N HIS A 39 -0.46 14.43 10.27
CA HIS A 39 -0.54 13.49 9.15
C HIS A 39 -1.81 12.63 9.18
N GLY A 40 -2.10 11.97 10.31
CA GLY A 40 -3.27 11.08 10.39
C GLY A 40 -4.61 11.79 10.24
N THR A 41 -4.71 13.03 10.73
CA THR A 41 -5.94 13.84 10.59
C THR A 41 -6.19 14.22 9.13
N ARG A 42 -5.12 14.46 8.36
CA ARG A 42 -5.21 14.70 6.90
C ARG A 42 -5.68 13.45 6.17
N CYS A 43 -5.05 12.31 6.43
CA CYS A 43 -5.41 11.04 5.80
C CYS A 43 -6.86 10.62 6.11
N ALA A 44 -7.32 10.82 7.35
CA ALA A 44 -8.69 10.47 7.72
C ALA A 44 -9.76 11.29 6.97
N GLY A 45 -9.48 12.56 6.70
CA GLY A 45 -10.37 13.43 5.93
C GLY A 45 -10.56 12.94 4.49
N GLU A 46 -9.50 12.41 3.88
CA GLU A 46 -9.56 11.86 2.52
C GLU A 46 -10.47 10.64 2.43
N VAL A 47 -10.49 9.81 3.49
CA VAL A 47 -11.35 8.64 3.57
C VAL A 47 -12.81 9.04 3.83
N ALA A 48 -13.06 9.80 4.91
CA ALA A 48 -14.40 9.91 5.49
C ALA A 48 -14.77 11.33 6.00
N ALA A 49 -14.20 12.40 5.43
CA ALA A 49 -14.70 13.75 5.71
C ALA A 49 -16.20 13.86 5.38
N THR A 50 -16.98 14.36 6.33
CA THR A 50 -18.44 14.46 6.27
C THR A 50 -18.88 15.35 5.12
N ALA A 51 -19.75 14.83 4.25
CA ALA A 51 -20.40 15.60 3.19
C ALA A 51 -21.48 16.55 3.73
N ASN A 52 -21.81 17.58 2.95
CA ASN A 52 -22.98 18.47 3.16
C ASN A 52 -23.00 19.22 4.51
N ASN A 53 -21.84 19.60 5.05
CA ASN A 53 -21.71 20.35 6.31
C ASN A 53 -21.06 21.74 6.13
N SER A 54 -20.81 22.17 4.89
CA SER A 54 -20.12 23.42 4.52
C SER A 54 -18.71 23.58 5.12
N LYS A 55 -18.07 22.48 5.52
CA LYS A 55 -16.71 22.47 6.06
C LYS A 55 -15.78 21.69 5.14
N CYS A 56 -14.66 22.31 4.79
CA CYS A 56 -13.53 21.61 4.18
C CYS A 56 -13.82 20.91 2.85
N ALA A 57 -13.42 19.65 2.74
CA ALA A 57 -13.65 18.75 1.62
C ALA A 57 -14.57 17.57 2.03
N VAL A 58 -14.86 16.70 1.07
CA VAL A 58 -15.62 15.47 1.26
C VAL A 58 -14.70 14.26 1.13
N GLY A 59 -14.84 13.29 2.03
CA GLY A 59 -14.10 12.04 1.94
C GLY A 59 -14.66 11.15 0.84
N ILE A 60 -13.82 10.31 0.23
CA ILE A 60 -14.23 9.38 -0.82
C ILE A 60 -15.38 8.48 -0.34
N ALA A 61 -15.30 7.99 0.90
CA ALA A 61 -16.34 7.23 1.58
C ALA A 61 -16.93 8.03 2.75
N TYR A 62 -17.47 9.23 2.47
CA TYR A 62 -18.07 10.13 3.47
C TYR A 62 -19.19 9.53 4.35
N GLY A 63 -19.76 8.38 3.96
CA GLY A 63 -20.73 7.61 4.75
C GLY A 63 -20.10 6.61 5.73
N ALA A 64 -18.82 6.29 5.54
CA ALA A 64 -18.08 5.34 6.36
C ALA A 64 -17.77 5.91 7.75
N LYS A 65 -17.46 5.01 8.67
CA LYS A 65 -16.87 5.35 9.96
C LYS A 65 -15.35 5.37 9.84
N VAL A 66 -14.68 6.20 10.62
CA VAL A 66 -13.22 6.32 10.63
C VAL A 66 -12.68 6.35 12.05
N GLY A 67 -11.57 5.65 12.29
CA GLY A 67 -10.85 5.63 13.55
C GLY A 67 -9.36 5.91 13.33
N GLY A 68 -8.62 6.06 14.42
CA GLY A 68 -7.21 6.45 14.41
C GLY A 68 -6.42 5.62 15.39
N VAL A 69 -5.28 5.09 14.96
CA VAL A 69 -4.33 4.43 15.85
C VAL A 69 -3.10 5.32 16.00
N ARG A 70 -2.94 5.95 17.16
CA ARG A 70 -1.76 6.76 17.51
C ARG A 70 -0.61 5.80 17.89
N MET A 71 0.37 5.71 17.00
CA MET A 71 1.50 4.78 17.14
C MET A 71 2.84 5.31 16.61
N LEU A 72 2.85 6.49 15.97
CA LEU A 72 4.05 7.10 15.37
C LEU A 72 4.63 8.26 16.20
N ASP A 73 3.99 8.65 17.30
CA ASP A 73 4.42 9.78 18.14
C ASP A 73 5.17 9.26 19.38
N GLY A 74 6.26 8.56 19.09
CA GLY A 74 7.10 7.86 20.05
C GLY A 74 7.90 6.74 19.39
N ASP A 75 8.62 5.96 20.19
CA ASP A 75 9.42 4.84 19.69
C ASP A 75 8.55 3.77 19.01
N VAL A 76 8.79 3.55 17.72
CA VAL A 76 8.07 2.55 16.92
C VAL A 76 8.85 1.24 16.99
N THR A 77 8.36 0.31 17.80
CA THR A 77 8.93 -1.03 17.96
C THR A 77 8.04 -2.08 17.30
N ASP A 78 8.57 -3.28 17.03
CA ASP A 78 7.81 -4.40 16.44
C ASP A 78 6.49 -4.71 17.20
N ILE A 79 6.48 -4.59 18.53
CA ILE A 79 5.25 -4.78 19.33
C ILE A 79 4.24 -3.63 19.13
N VAL A 80 4.70 -2.39 18.97
CA VAL A 80 3.83 -1.22 18.70
C VAL A 80 3.16 -1.39 17.34
N GLU A 81 3.92 -1.80 16.34
CA GLU A 81 3.40 -2.12 15.00
C GLU A 81 2.40 -3.26 15.04
N ALA A 82 2.75 -4.38 15.66
CA ALA A 82 1.88 -5.56 15.75
C ALA A 82 0.56 -5.25 16.46
N ARG A 83 0.59 -4.50 17.56
CA ARG A 83 -0.61 -4.05 18.27
C ARG A 83 -1.47 -3.14 17.41
N SER A 84 -0.85 -2.25 16.63
CA SER A 84 -1.54 -1.33 15.74
C SER A 84 -2.23 -2.07 14.59
N LEU A 85 -1.53 -3.01 13.95
CA LEU A 85 -2.03 -3.84 12.85
C LEU A 85 -3.13 -4.80 13.30
N GLY A 86 -3.03 -5.35 14.51
CA GLY A 86 -3.99 -6.29 15.08
C GLY A 86 -5.18 -5.64 15.78
N HIS A 87 -5.17 -4.32 15.99
CA HIS A 87 -6.19 -3.63 16.78
C HIS A 87 -7.60 -3.85 16.20
N ASN A 88 -8.49 -4.47 17.00
CA ASN A 88 -9.90 -4.66 16.69
C ASN A 88 -10.20 -5.19 15.28
N SER A 89 -9.46 -6.19 14.82
CA SER A 89 -9.57 -6.77 13.46
C SER A 89 -10.91 -7.42 13.09
N GLN A 90 -11.82 -7.62 14.05
CA GLN A 90 -13.19 -8.05 13.78
C GLN A 90 -14.15 -6.88 13.53
N HIS A 91 -13.78 -5.67 13.96
CA HIS A 91 -14.55 -4.45 13.82
C HIS A 91 -14.03 -3.57 12.67
N ILE A 92 -12.70 -3.46 12.54
CA ILE A 92 -12.05 -2.66 11.50
C ILE A 92 -11.97 -3.48 10.21
N ASP A 93 -12.54 -2.93 9.13
CA ASP A 93 -12.46 -3.53 7.80
C ASP A 93 -11.13 -3.23 7.09
N ILE A 94 -10.69 -1.97 7.14
CA ILE A 94 -9.58 -1.44 6.34
C ILE A 94 -8.62 -0.68 7.24
N TYR A 95 -7.34 -1.00 7.12
CA TYR A 95 -6.23 -0.29 7.73
C TYR A 95 -5.48 0.47 6.64
N SER A 96 -5.24 1.77 6.83
CA SER A 96 -4.47 2.60 5.91
C SER A 96 -3.19 3.06 6.60
N ALA A 97 -2.04 2.76 6.00
CA ALA A 97 -0.73 3.07 6.56
C ALA A 97 0.24 3.56 5.48
N SER A 98 1.26 4.28 5.92
CA SER A 98 2.29 4.87 5.06
C SER A 98 3.61 5.04 5.82
N TRP A 99 3.88 4.12 6.74
CA TRP A 99 5.12 4.03 7.50
C TRP A 99 5.86 2.77 7.05
N GLY A 100 7.16 2.75 7.31
CA GLY A 100 8.08 1.71 6.86
C GLY A 100 9.51 2.13 7.21
N PRO A 101 10.52 1.50 6.60
CA PRO A 101 11.90 1.91 6.74
C PRO A 101 12.15 3.32 6.20
N ASP A 102 13.32 3.90 6.49
CA ASP A 102 13.69 5.20 5.94
C ASP A 102 13.77 5.16 4.40
N ASP A 103 13.08 6.09 3.74
CA ASP A 103 13.02 6.29 2.28
C ASP A 103 14.32 6.94 1.74
N ASP A 104 15.49 6.44 2.16
CA ASP A 104 16.81 7.06 1.97
C ASP A 104 17.63 6.49 0.80
N GLY A 105 17.05 5.56 0.03
CA GLY A 105 17.75 4.88 -1.06
C GLY A 105 18.81 3.89 -0.57
N LYS A 106 18.94 3.62 0.73
CA LYS A 106 19.99 2.77 1.32
C LYS A 106 19.48 1.75 2.33
N THR A 107 18.25 1.87 2.81
CA THR A 107 17.69 0.93 3.79
C THR A 107 17.08 -0.30 3.09
N VAL A 108 17.22 -1.48 3.70
CA VAL A 108 16.41 -2.66 3.38
C VAL A 108 15.98 -3.21 4.71
N ASP A 109 14.68 -3.13 4.97
CA ASP A 109 14.09 -3.59 6.22
C ASP A 109 12.61 -3.89 6.01
N GLY A 110 11.93 -4.42 7.02
CA GLY A 110 10.53 -4.79 6.95
C GLY A 110 9.94 -5.14 8.30
N PRO A 111 8.70 -5.68 8.33
CA PRO A 111 8.05 -6.02 9.58
C PRO A 111 8.87 -7.03 10.38
N GLY A 112 9.02 -6.77 11.68
CA GLY A 112 9.54 -7.73 12.63
C GLY A 112 8.64 -8.98 12.77
N GLU A 113 8.99 -9.87 13.69
CA GLU A 113 8.27 -11.14 13.84
C GLU A 113 6.82 -10.92 14.29
N LEU A 114 6.60 -10.00 15.22
CA LEU A 114 5.27 -9.71 15.76
C LEU A 114 4.40 -9.01 14.72
N ALA A 115 4.94 -8.00 14.02
CA ALA A 115 4.22 -7.30 12.96
C ALA A 115 3.88 -8.24 11.79
N THR A 116 4.81 -9.12 11.40
CA THR A 116 4.57 -10.17 10.40
C THR A 116 3.45 -11.10 10.84
N ARG A 117 3.45 -11.53 12.10
CA ARG A 117 2.37 -12.36 12.66
C ARG A 117 1.02 -11.63 12.65
N ALA A 118 1.01 -10.35 13.00
CA ALA A 118 -0.19 -9.53 12.98
C ALA A 118 -0.79 -9.40 11.57
N PHE A 119 0.04 -9.25 10.53
CA PHE A 119 -0.44 -9.30 9.13
C PHE A 119 -1.08 -10.65 8.81
N ILE A 120 -0.39 -11.76 9.12
CA ILE A 120 -0.88 -13.12 8.84
C ILE A 120 -2.21 -13.38 9.56
N GLU A 121 -2.31 -13.04 10.84
CA GLU A 121 -3.54 -13.18 11.63
C GLU A 121 -4.64 -12.26 11.11
N GLY A 122 -4.29 -11.03 10.73
CA GLY A 122 -5.22 -10.07 10.13
C GLY A 122 -5.85 -10.61 8.85
N VAL A 123 -5.06 -11.07 7.89
CA VAL A 123 -5.60 -11.59 6.61
C VAL A 123 -6.29 -12.95 6.74
N ARG A 124 -5.99 -13.74 7.78
CA ARG A 124 -6.63 -15.04 8.03
C ARG A 124 -7.91 -14.94 8.82
N ASN A 125 -7.91 -14.14 9.89
CA ASN A 125 -8.96 -14.15 10.91
C ASN A 125 -9.77 -12.86 10.92
N GLY A 126 -9.21 -11.73 10.47
CA GLY A 126 -9.89 -10.44 10.45
C GLY A 126 -11.21 -10.47 9.67
N ARG A 127 -12.13 -9.58 10.03
CA ARG A 127 -13.45 -9.44 9.38
C ARG A 127 -14.23 -10.75 9.29
N GLY A 128 -14.23 -11.54 10.37
CA GLY A 128 -14.89 -12.84 10.43
C GLY A 128 -14.30 -13.87 9.46
N GLY A 129 -12.97 -13.88 9.29
CA GLY A 129 -12.25 -14.79 8.39
C GLY A 129 -12.16 -14.35 6.93
N LYS A 130 -12.69 -13.17 6.57
CA LYS A 130 -12.54 -12.59 5.21
C LYS A 130 -11.16 -11.97 5.01
N GLY A 131 -10.48 -11.68 6.11
CA GLY A 131 -9.17 -11.04 6.17
C GLY A 131 -9.25 -9.51 6.16
N SER A 132 -8.54 -8.91 7.10
CA SER A 132 -8.27 -7.47 7.16
C SER A 132 -7.66 -6.99 5.85
N ILE A 133 -8.06 -5.79 5.43
CA ILE A 133 -7.50 -5.14 4.25
C ILE A 133 -6.47 -4.11 4.71
N PHE A 134 -5.20 -4.34 4.38
CA PHE A 134 -4.11 -3.40 4.67
C PHE A 134 -3.75 -2.65 3.39
N ILE A 135 -3.96 -1.33 3.37
CA ILE A 135 -3.60 -0.46 2.26
C ILE A 135 -2.36 0.32 2.66
N TRP A 136 -1.35 0.30 1.78
CA TRP A 136 -0.03 0.83 2.09
C TRP A 136 0.43 1.82 1.02
N ALA A 137 1.02 2.94 1.45
CA ALA A 137 1.72 3.83 0.54
C ALA A 137 3.04 3.20 0.10
N SER A 138 3.43 3.38 -1.16
CA SER A 138 4.62 2.74 -1.71
C SER A 138 5.95 3.44 -1.39
N GLY A 139 5.99 4.44 -0.50
CA GLY A 139 7.23 5.19 -0.15
C GLY A 139 7.41 6.52 -0.89
N ASN A 140 8.29 7.39 -0.38
CA ASN A 140 8.56 8.74 -0.86
C ASN A 140 10.04 8.97 -1.27
N GLY A 141 10.83 7.89 -1.39
CA GLY A 141 12.27 7.91 -1.66
C GLY A 141 12.69 8.11 -3.12
N GLY A 142 11.78 8.54 -4.00
CA GLY A 142 12.06 8.69 -5.43
C GLY A 142 13.25 9.62 -5.76
N ARG A 143 13.49 10.67 -4.96
CA ARG A 143 14.66 11.57 -5.08
C ARG A 143 15.98 10.88 -4.75
N GLU A 144 15.93 9.94 -3.82
CA GLU A 144 17.08 9.16 -3.36
C GLU A 144 17.28 7.89 -4.20
N HIS A 145 16.52 7.75 -5.30
CA HIS A 145 16.50 6.57 -6.16
C HIS A 145 16.14 5.28 -5.43
N ASP A 146 15.27 5.38 -4.41
CA ASP A 146 14.79 4.23 -3.66
C ASP A 146 13.92 3.29 -4.53
N ASN A 147 13.80 2.04 -4.07
CA ASN A 147 13.03 0.98 -4.66
C ASN A 147 12.19 0.32 -3.57
N CYS A 148 10.87 0.46 -3.69
CA CYS A 148 9.94 -0.03 -2.70
C CYS A 148 9.90 -1.56 -2.50
N ASN A 149 10.58 -2.38 -3.33
CA ASN A 149 10.78 -3.79 -2.99
C ASN A 149 11.74 -3.99 -1.79
N CYS A 150 12.49 -2.95 -1.41
CA CYS A 150 13.36 -2.92 -0.23
C CYS A 150 12.64 -2.55 1.07
N ASP A 151 11.39 -2.10 0.97
CA ASP A 151 10.48 -1.95 2.10
C ASP A 151 9.59 -3.21 2.20
N GLY A 152 9.78 -3.98 3.27
CA GLY A 152 9.05 -5.22 3.51
C GLY A 152 7.56 -5.05 3.83
N TYR A 153 7.10 -3.85 4.20
CA TYR A 153 5.68 -3.58 4.43
C TYR A 153 4.94 -3.42 3.10
N THR A 154 5.45 -2.59 2.20
CA THR A 154 4.87 -2.39 0.87
C THR A 154 5.13 -3.56 -0.09
N ASN A 155 6.23 -4.31 0.09
CA ASN A 155 6.54 -5.53 -0.68
C ASN A 155 5.80 -6.79 -0.17
N SER A 156 5.02 -6.69 0.91
CA SER A 156 4.23 -7.78 1.44
C SER A 156 3.05 -8.14 0.53
N ILE A 157 2.73 -9.42 0.42
CA ILE A 157 1.52 -9.86 -0.31
C ILE A 157 0.23 -9.48 0.43
N TRP A 158 0.32 -9.27 1.75
CA TRP A 158 -0.81 -8.97 2.63
C TRP A 158 -1.23 -7.50 2.56
N THR A 159 -0.37 -6.65 2.01
CA THR A 159 -0.67 -5.24 1.78
C THR A 159 -1.09 -5.00 0.34
N LEU A 160 -2.01 -4.07 0.16
CA LEU A 160 -2.40 -3.52 -1.12
C LEU A 160 -1.61 -2.22 -1.29
N SER A 161 -0.46 -2.32 -1.93
CA SER A 161 0.47 -1.21 -2.14
C SER A 161 -0.02 -0.25 -3.23
N ILE A 162 0.00 1.06 -2.92
CA ILE A 162 -0.51 2.16 -3.72
C ILE A 162 0.57 3.21 -3.93
N SER A 163 0.86 3.50 -5.20
CA SER A 163 1.72 4.61 -5.62
C SER A 163 0.91 5.86 -5.97
N SER A 164 1.59 6.92 -6.41
CA SER A 164 0.98 8.21 -6.74
C SER A 164 1.11 8.56 -8.21
N THR A 165 0.10 9.26 -8.72
CA THR A 165 0.20 10.06 -9.94
C THR A 165 -0.04 11.53 -9.63
N SER A 166 0.60 12.40 -10.41
CA SER A 166 0.33 13.84 -10.39
C SER A 166 -1.02 14.16 -11.07
N GLN A 167 -1.45 15.41 -10.97
CA GLN A 167 -2.67 15.90 -11.64
C GLN A 167 -2.63 15.67 -13.16
N GLU A 168 -1.45 15.85 -13.76
CA GLU A 168 -1.21 15.70 -15.20
C GLU A 168 -0.91 14.25 -15.62
N GLY A 169 -1.00 13.29 -14.70
CA GLY A 169 -0.74 11.88 -15.01
C GLY A 169 0.75 11.50 -15.00
N GLN A 170 1.63 12.35 -14.49
CA GLN A 170 3.07 12.11 -14.42
C GLN A 170 3.45 11.31 -13.18
N VAL A 171 4.59 10.62 -13.25
CA VAL A 171 5.23 10.02 -12.07
C VAL A 171 5.78 11.15 -11.17
N PRO A 172 5.28 11.34 -9.94
CA PRO A 172 5.76 12.39 -9.06
C PRO A 172 7.21 12.15 -8.62
N TRP A 173 7.93 13.24 -8.31
CA TRP A 173 9.36 13.20 -7.94
C TRP A 173 9.69 12.34 -6.71
N PHE A 174 8.72 12.11 -5.82
CA PHE A 174 8.88 11.31 -4.61
C PHE A 174 8.51 9.83 -4.83
N SER A 175 7.81 9.49 -5.91
CA SER A 175 7.27 8.12 -6.06
C SER A 175 8.40 7.12 -6.26
N GLU A 176 8.37 6.05 -5.49
CA GLU A 176 9.24 4.89 -5.68
C GLU A 176 8.67 3.93 -6.71
N MET A 177 9.56 3.21 -7.39
CA MET A 177 9.20 2.25 -8.44
C MET A 177 9.57 0.84 -8.03
N CYS A 178 8.60 -0.07 -8.01
CA CYS A 178 8.84 -1.46 -7.69
C CYS A 178 7.79 -2.39 -8.30
N SER A 179 8.02 -3.70 -8.20
CA SER A 179 7.12 -4.72 -8.77
C SER A 179 6.01 -5.16 -7.81
N SER A 180 6.05 -4.73 -6.54
CA SER A 180 5.00 -4.99 -5.56
C SER A 180 3.80 -4.04 -5.64
N THR A 181 3.97 -2.82 -6.18
CA THR A 181 2.88 -1.85 -6.36
C THR A 181 1.74 -2.43 -7.18
N LEU A 182 0.52 -2.38 -6.66
CA LEU A 182 -0.66 -2.94 -7.33
C LEU A 182 -1.39 -1.91 -8.19
N ALA A 183 -1.54 -0.68 -7.70
CA ALA A 183 -2.26 0.39 -8.39
C ALA A 183 -1.81 1.77 -7.92
N THR A 184 -2.52 2.81 -8.37
CA THR A 184 -2.20 4.20 -8.11
C THR A 184 -3.46 5.03 -7.86
N THR A 185 -3.33 6.08 -7.05
CA THR A 185 -4.30 7.17 -6.98
C THR A 185 -3.61 8.51 -7.15
N TYR A 186 -4.38 9.59 -7.27
CA TYR A 186 -3.81 10.94 -7.33
C TYR A 186 -3.12 11.32 -6.01
N SER A 187 -2.15 12.23 -6.10
CA SER A 187 -1.56 12.98 -4.99
C SER A 187 -1.05 14.32 -5.52
N SER A 188 -0.05 14.91 -4.87
CA SER A 188 0.70 16.07 -5.31
C SER A 188 1.65 15.76 -6.47
N GLY A 189 1.98 16.79 -7.26
CA GLY A 189 2.97 16.73 -8.33
C GLY A 189 3.99 17.87 -8.26
N ASN A 190 4.29 18.44 -9.42
CA ASN A 190 5.12 19.65 -9.57
C ASN A 190 4.45 20.87 -8.94
N THR A 191 5.20 21.97 -8.76
CA THR A 191 4.74 23.20 -8.09
C THR A 191 3.48 23.82 -8.70
N ASN A 192 3.25 23.63 -10.01
CA ASN A 192 2.08 24.18 -10.71
C ASN A 192 0.85 23.27 -10.64
N GLU A 193 1.00 22.04 -10.16
CA GLU A 193 -0.08 21.07 -10.07
C GLU A 193 -0.81 21.18 -8.73
N LYS A 194 -2.09 20.80 -8.72
CA LYS A 194 -2.88 20.73 -7.50
C LYS A 194 -2.37 19.61 -6.57
N GLN A 195 -2.67 19.78 -5.29
CA GLN A 195 -2.35 18.84 -4.22
C GLN A 195 -3.65 18.35 -3.58
N VAL A 196 -3.55 17.45 -2.61
CA VAL A 196 -4.73 16.88 -1.96
C VAL A 196 -5.33 17.87 -0.96
N ILE A 197 -6.65 18.06 -1.05
CA ILE A 197 -7.43 18.91 -0.15
C ILE A 197 -8.11 18.03 0.89
N THR A 198 -7.89 18.30 2.17
CA THR A 198 -8.42 17.49 3.27
C THR A 198 -8.47 18.28 4.59
N THR A 199 -8.99 17.65 5.65
CA THR A 199 -8.97 18.17 7.02
C THR A 199 -7.54 18.29 7.55
N ASP A 200 -7.29 19.20 8.48
CA ASP A 200 -5.96 19.37 9.10
C ASP A 200 -6.07 19.55 10.62
N LEU A 201 -4.96 19.70 11.34
CA LEU A 201 -5.03 20.03 12.78
C LEU A 201 -5.73 21.36 13.05
N HIS A 202 -6.00 21.63 14.33
CA HIS A 202 -6.58 22.89 14.82
C HIS A 202 -7.93 23.24 14.18
N HIS A 203 -8.70 22.22 13.78
CA HIS A 203 -9.99 22.41 13.14
C HIS A 203 -9.94 23.13 11.77
N THR A 204 -8.80 23.04 11.08
CA THR A 204 -8.55 23.71 9.79
C THR A 204 -8.61 22.75 8.59
N CYS A 205 -8.39 23.32 7.41
CA CYS A 205 -8.32 22.61 6.14
C CYS A 205 -6.98 22.89 5.48
N THR A 206 -6.44 21.88 4.83
CA THR A 206 -5.25 22.01 4.00
C THR A 206 -5.60 21.77 2.55
N SER A 207 -4.97 22.54 1.66
CA SER A 207 -4.91 22.26 0.23
C SER A 207 -3.52 21.79 -0.18
N SER A 208 -2.70 21.36 0.78
CA SER A 208 -1.28 21.04 0.61
C SER A 208 -0.86 19.75 1.28
N HIS A 209 -1.72 18.72 1.23
CA HIS A 209 -1.31 17.37 1.56
C HIS A 209 -0.68 16.68 0.33
N THR A 210 0.44 16.00 0.54
CA THR A 210 1.38 15.56 -0.50
C THR A 210 1.96 14.17 -0.20
N GLY A 211 2.64 13.58 -1.18
CA GLY A 211 3.35 12.30 -1.03
C GLY A 211 2.47 11.07 -1.28
N THR A 212 3.08 9.89 -1.33
CA THR A 212 2.34 8.62 -1.46
C THR A 212 1.44 8.35 -0.26
N SER A 213 1.75 8.96 0.89
CA SER A 213 0.89 8.93 2.07
C SER A 213 -0.49 9.56 1.86
N ALA A 214 -0.67 10.45 0.88
CA ALA A 214 -1.98 10.98 0.48
C ALA A 214 -2.65 10.12 -0.62
N SER A 215 -1.96 9.13 -1.18
CA SER A 215 -2.58 8.20 -2.13
C SER A 215 -3.24 7.01 -1.45
N ALA A 216 -2.58 6.42 -0.44
CA ALA A 216 -3.12 5.29 0.32
C ALA A 216 -4.52 5.56 0.95
N PRO A 217 -4.80 6.74 1.56
CA PRO A 217 -6.11 7.03 2.13
C PRO A 217 -7.21 7.18 1.06
N LEU A 218 -6.91 7.75 -0.11
CA LEU A 218 -7.86 7.77 -1.23
C LEU A 218 -8.22 6.35 -1.66
N ALA A 219 -7.21 5.46 -1.77
CA ALA A 219 -7.44 4.05 -2.07
C ALA A 219 -8.27 3.35 -0.98
N ALA A 220 -8.05 3.68 0.30
CA ALA A 220 -8.84 3.17 1.42
C ALA A 220 -10.30 3.60 1.37
N GLY A 221 -10.56 4.86 0.99
CA GLY A 221 -11.91 5.32 0.72
C GLY A 221 -12.57 4.57 -0.44
N ILE A 222 -11.85 4.34 -1.54
CA ILE A 222 -12.38 3.55 -2.67
C ILE A 222 -12.68 2.11 -2.24
N ALA A 223 -11.78 1.49 -1.47
CA ALA A 223 -11.99 0.14 -0.93
C ALA A 223 -13.23 0.09 -0.01
N ALA A 224 -13.48 1.11 0.81
CA ALA A 224 -14.68 1.18 1.65
C ALA A 224 -15.98 1.20 0.82
N LEU A 225 -16.03 1.98 -0.28
CA LEU A 225 -17.16 1.97 -1.21
C LEU A 225 -17.38 0.59 -1.85
N VAL A 226 -16.30 -0.13 -2.15
CA VAL A 226 -16.34 -1.47 -2.73
C VAL A 226 -16.86 -2.50 -1.73
N LEU A 227 -16.42 -2.43 -0.48
CA LEU A 227 -16.91 -3.30 0.60
C LEU A 227 -18.37 -3.01 0.94
N GLU A 228 -18.82 -1.75 0.85
CA GLU A 228 -20.24 -1.42 0.98
C GLU A 228 -21.08 -2.13 -0.09
N ALA A 229 -20.59 -2.15 -1.33
CA ALA A 229 -21.26 -2.83 -2.44
C ALA A 229 -21.25 -4.38 -2.31
N ASN A 230 -20.21 -4.96 -1.68
CA ASN A 230 -20.14 -6.38 -1.40
C ASN A 230 -19.30 -6.67 -0.13
N ARG A 231 -19.99 -6.87 1.00
CA ARG A 231 -19.35 -7.14 2.30
C ARG A 231 -18.72 -8.54 2.41
N ASN A 232 -18.89 -9.41 1.42
CA ASN A 232 -18.36 -10.77 1.43
C ASN A 232 -16.99 -10.90 0.76
N LEU A 233 -16.47 -9.80 0.18
CA LEU A 233 -15.13 -9.79 -0.40
C LEU A 233 -14.06 -10.08 0.64
N THR A 234 -13.18 -11.02 0.30
CA THR A 234 -11.94 -11.30 1.02
C THR A 234 -10.87 -10.28 0.68
N TRP A 235 -9.79 -10.26 1.47
CA TRP A 235 -8.61 -9.41 1.19
C TRP A 235 -8.03 -9.66 -0.21
N ARG A 236 -8.00 -10.92 -0.67
CA ARG A 236 -7.57 -11.32 -2.02
C ARG A 236 -8.54 -10.86 -3.09
N ASP A 237 -9.84 -11.01 -2.86
CA ASP A 237 -10.85 -10.56 -3.83
C ASP A 237 -10.70 -9.08 -4.16
N LEU A 238 -10.42 -8.25 -3.15
CA LEU A 238 -10.21 -6.82 -3.36
C LEU A 238 -8.98 -6.54 -4.25
N GLN A 239 -7.86 -7.22 -4.01
CA GLN A 239 -6.67 -7.09 -4.86
C GLN A 239 -6.97 -7.53 -6.31
N HIS A 240 -7.71 -8.63 -6.51
CA HIS A 240 -8.14 -9.07 -7.84
C HIS A 240 -9.02 -8.06 -8.55
N ILE A 241 -9.95 -7.43 -7.82
CA ILE A 241 -10.81 -6.37 -8.37
C ILE A 241 -9.94 -5.20 -8.83
N VAL A 242 -9.01 -4.73 -8.00
CA VAL A 242 -8.07 -3.64 -8.36
C VAL A 242 -7.32 -3.96 -9.66
N VAL A 243 -6.70 -5.13 -9.77
CA VAL A 243 -5.96 -5.57 -10.97
C VAL A 243 -6.83 -5.59 -12.23
N ARG A 244 -8.12 -5.88 -12.10
CA ARG A 244 -9.05 -6.00 -13.24
C ARG A 244 -9.69 -4.69 -13.66
N THR A 245 -9.70 -3.68 -12.79
CA THR A 245 -10.41 -2.42 -13.04
C THR A 245 -9.51 -1.20 -13.12
N ALA A 246 -8.27 -1.28 -12.64
CA ALA A 246 -7.31 -0.19 -12.72
C ALA A 246 -7.09 0.25 -14.19
N LYS A 247 -6.90 1.55 -14.38
CA LYS A 247 -6.85 2.19 -15.70
C LYS A 247 -5.46 2.76 -15.97
N PRO A 248 -4.72 2.22 -16.95
CA PRO A 248 -3.47 2.81 -17.44
C PRO A 248 -3.67 4.10 -18.25
N ALA A 249 -4.92 4.42 -18.63
CA ALA A 249 -5.21 5.59 -19.45
C ALA A 249 -4.85 6.88 -18.70
N ASN A 250 -4.28 7.85 -19.43
CA ASN A 250 -3.84 9.16 -18.92
C ASN A 250 -2.70 9.12 -17.90
N LEU A 251 -2.05 7.96 -17.71
CA LEU A 251 -0.83 7.83 -16.93
C LEU A 251 0.39 7.72 -17.83
N ILE A 252 1.37 8.59 -17.60
CA ILE A 252 2.53 8.80 -18.45
C ILE A 252 3.73 8.13 -17.80
N ASP A 253 4.09 6.95 -18.33
CA ASP A 253 5.31 6.23 -17.99
C ASP A 253 5.85 5.58 -19.27
N PRO A 254 7.10 5.86 -19.70
CA PRO A 254 7.68 5.19 -20.86
C PRO A 254 7.90 3.68 -20.67
N ASN A 255 7.83 3.18 -19.42
CA ASN A 255 8.14 1.80 -19.06
C ASN A 255 6.92 0.88 -18.94
N TRP A 256 5.74 1.29 -19.44
CA TRP A 256 4.59 0.40 -19.55
C TRP A 256 4.95 -0.87 -20.34
N SER A 257 4.61 -2.03 -19.79
CA SER A 257 4.79 -3.33 -20.44
C SER A 257 3.48 -4.11 -20.43
N VAL A 258 3.32 -5.06 -21.36
CA VAL A 258 2.17 -5.95 -21.40
C VAL A 258 2.57 -7.31 -20.83
N ASN A 259 1.84 -7.79 -19.82
CA ASN A 259 2.11 -9.08 -19.21
C ASN A 259 1.51 -10.26 -20.01
N GLY A 260 1.78 -11.49 -19.57
CA GLY A 260 1.37 -12.72 -20.26
C GLY A 260 -0.14 -12.92 -20.46
N VAL A 261 -0.98 -12.12 -19.79
CA VAL A 261 -2.44 -12.14 -19.93
C VAL A 261 -2.99 -10.86 -20.60
N GLY A 262 -2.12 -10.08 -21.24
CA GLY A 262 -2.51 -8.91 -22.03
C GLY A 262 -2.78 -7.63 -21.24
N ARG A 263 -2.44 -7.58 -19.94
CA ARG A 263 -2.63 -6.36 -19.13
C ARG A 263 -1.39 -5.48 -19.16
N ARG A 264 -1.60 -4.16 -19.27
CA ARG A 264 -0.53 -3.17 -19.11
C ARG A 264 -0.16 -3.03 -17.63
N VAL A 265 1.13 -3.08 -17.34
CA VAL A 265 1.70 -2.92 -15.99
C VAL A 265 2.92 -1.99 -16.04
N SER A 266 3.06 -1.15 -15.03
CA SER A 266 4.16 -0.21 -14.81
C SER A 266 4.71 -0.43 -13.40
N HIS A 267 6.02 -0.26 -13.22
CA HIS A 267 6.61 -0.30 -11.87
C HIS A 267 6.37 1.02 -11.10
N SER A 268 5.98 2.10 -11.78
CA SER A 268 5.56 3.36 -11.15
C SER A 268 4.08 3.34 -10.77
N PHE A 269 3.25 2.68 -11.57
CA PHE A 269 1.79 2.80 -11.45
C PHE A 269 1.04 1.49 -11.15
N GLY A 270 1.75 0.36 -11.05
CA GLY A 270 1.13 -0.97 -11.00
C GLY A 270 0.26 -1.21 -12.23
N TYR A 271 -0.99 -1.63 -12.01
CA TYR A 271 -1.99 -1.81 -13.07
C TYR A 271 -2.68 -0.49 -13.51
N GLY A 272 -2.37 0.64 -12.86
CA GLY A 272 -2.85 1.97 -13.22
C GLY A 272 -3.74 2.62 -12.16
N LEU A 273 -4.47 3.65 -12.58
CA LEU A 273 -5.28 4.48 -11.69
C LEU A 273 -6.52 3.69 -11.21
N MET A 274 -6.78 3.71 -9.90
CA MET A 274 -7.98 3.10 -9.33
C MET A 274 -9.26 3.79 -9.83
N ASP A 275 -10.25 2.99 -10.25
CA ASP A 275 -11.55 3.46 -10.72
C ASP A 275 -12.66 2.96 -9.78
N ALA A 276 -13.11 3.84 -8.88
CA ALA A 276 -14.12 3.50 -7.88
C ALA A 276 -15.43 2.95 -8.51
N ALA A 277 -15.89 3.54 -9.62
CA ALA A 277 -17.13 3.13 -10.27
C ALA A 277 -16.99 1.76 -10.94
N ALA A 278 -15.85 1.47 -11.57
CA ALA A 278 -15.56 0.16 -12.13
C ALA A 278 -15.40 -0.90 -11.03
N MET A 279 -14.69 -0.58 -9.94
CA MET A 279 -14.49 -1.48 -8.80
C MET A 279 -15.82 -1.85 -8.13
N VAL A 280 -16.66 -0.87 -7.79
CA VAL A 280 -17.98 -1.10 -7.18
C VAL A 280 -18.88 -1.94 -8.09
N ARG A 281 -18.89 -1.66 -9.40
CA ARG A 281 -19.69 -2.41 -10.36
C ARG A 281 -19.24 -3.86 -10.47
N LEU A 282 -17.93 -4.12 -10.52
CA LEU A 282 -17.39 -5.48 -10.57
C LEU A 282 -17.66 -6.23 -9.26
N ALA A 283 -17.53 -5.55 -8.12
CA ALA A 283 -17.75 -6.13 -6.79
C ALA A 283 -19.16 -6.73 -6.60
N ARG A 284 -20.19 -6.07 -7.14
CA ARG A 284 -21.59 -6.51 -7.04
C ARG A 284 -21.86 -7.88 -7.68
N THR A 285 -21.09 -8.24 -8.69
CA THR A 285 -21.20 -9.52 -9.40
C THR A 285 -19.98 -10.42 -9.16
N TRP A 286 -19.14 -10.07 -8.20
CA TRP A 286 -17.89 -10.79 -7.94
C TRP A 286 -18.18 -12.15 -7.31
N LYS A 287 -17.51 -13.17 -7.83
CA LYS A 287 -17.47 -14.51 -7.22
C LYS A 287 -16.14 -14.66 -6.50
N THR A 288 -16.20 -14.93 -5.19
CA THR A 288 -15.02 -15.13 -4.34
C THR A 288 -14.06 -16.14 -4.96
N VAL A 289 -12.77 -15.79 -4.95
CA VAL A 289 -11.71 -16.65 -5.46
C VAL A 289 -11.53 -17.90 -4.58
N PRO A 290 -11.02 -19.02 -5.12
CA PRO A 290 -10.72 -20.22 -4.33
C PRO A 290 -9.71 -19.93 -3.21
N GLU A 291 -9.60 -20.85 -2.24
CA GLU A 291 -8.58 -20.77 -1.19
C GLU A 291 -7.17 -20.58 -1.75
N GLN A 292 -6.37 -19.77 -1.07
CA GLN A 292 -5.01 -19.47 -1.49
C GLN A 292 -4.16 -20.75 -1.39
N GLN A 293 -3.44 -21.06 -2.46
CA GLN A 293 -2.47 -22.14 -2.47
C GLN A 293 -1.06 -21.54 -2.55
N VAL A 294 -0.12 -22.15 -1.82
CA VAL A 294 1.28 -21.71 -1.78
C VAL A 294 2.15 -22.83 -2.30
N CYS A 295 3.07 -22.47 -3.18
CA CYS A 295 4.00 -23.39 -3.81
C CYS A 295 5.40 -22.78 -3.71
N GLU A 296 6.22 -23.38 -2.86
CA GLU A 296 7.60 -22.96 -2.65
C GLU A 296 8.54 -23.88 -3.42
N ILE A 297 9.45 -23.27 -4.18
CA ILE A 297 10.40 -23.99 -5.02
C ILE A 297 11.78 -23.45 -4.70
N ASN A 298 12.63 -24.34 -4.20
CA ASN A 298 14.02 -24.01 -3.93
C ASN A 298 14.84 -24.21 -5.21
N ALA A 299 15.51 -23.15 -5.66
CA ALA A 299 16.56 -23.30 -6.66
C ALA A 299 17.66 -24.20 -6.08
N ARG A 300 18.30 -25.01 -6.93
CA ARG A 300 19.50 -25.74 -6.51
C ARG A 300 20.53 -24.73 -6.02
N HIS A 301 21.12 -24.99 -4.84
CA HIS A 301 22.22 -24.18 -4.32
C HIS A 301 23.34 -24.14 -5.36
N LEU A 302 23.51 -22.97 -5.96
CA LEU A 302 24.56 -22.70 -6.92
C LEU A 302 25.23 -21.44 -6.41
N ASP A 303 26.35 -21.63 -5.69
CA ASP A 303 27.23 -20.53 -5.31
C ASP A 303 27.86 -19.95 -6.59
N LYS A 304 27.11 -19.06 -7.24
CA LYS A 304 27.55 -18.36 -8.44
C LYS A 304 28.07 -17.00 -8.04
N GLN A 305 29.35 -16.78 -8.27
CA GLN A 305 29.91 -15.44 -8.23
C GLN A 305 29.28 -14.60 -9.34
N ILE A 306 28.99 -13.33 -9.05
CA ILE A 306 28.61 -12.32 -10.04
C ILE A 306 29.88 -11.55 -10.40
N PRO A 307 30.50 -11.78 -11.58
CA PRO A 307 31.70 -11.05 -11.95
C PRO A 307 31.44 -9.55 -12.12
N PRO A 308 32.43 -8.68 -11.85
CA PRO A 308 32.28 -7.23 -11.97
C PRO A 308 31.75 -6.80 -13.34
N ARG A 309 30.75 -5.91 -13.37
CA ARG A 309 30.13 -5.39 -14.61
C ARG A 309 29.54 -6.47 -15.54
N THR A 310 29.24 -7.65 -15.00
CA THR A 310 28.59 -8.72 -15.75
C THR A 310 27.25 -9.12 -15.12
N LYS A 311 26.60 -10.15 -15.67
CA LYS A 311 25.34 -10.68 -15.16
C LYS A 311 25.46 -12.19 -14.96
N VAL A 312 24.76 -12.69 -13.95
CA VAL A 312 24.48 -14.12 -13.80
C VAL A 312 23.01 -14.34 -14.16
N THR A 313 22.73 -15.41 -14.91
CA THR A 313 21.36 -15.84 -15.19
C THR A 313 21.15 -17.21 -14.56
N MET A 314 20.07 -17.33 -13.81
CA MET A 314 19.61 -18.58 -13.22
C MET A 314 18.26 -18.91 -13.81
N GLN A 315 18.10 -20.16 -14.26
CA GLN A 315 16.84 -20.67 -14.77
C GLN A 315 16.30 -21.66 -13.76
N LEU A 316 15.08 -21.40 -13.28
CA LEU A 316 14.34 -22.32 -12.43
C LEU A 316 13.26 -22.98 -13.29
N ILE A 317 13.33 -24.31 -13.43
CA ILE A 317 12.31 -25.09 -14.12
C ILE A 317 11.29 -25.53 -13.07
N VAL A 318 10.03 -25.11 -13.26
CA VAL A 318 8.92 -25.46 -12.39
C VAL A 318 8.10 -26.54 -13.08
N GLU A 319 8.34 -27.81 -12.71
CA GLU A 319 7.62 -28.94 -13.30
C GLU A 319 6.26 -29.19 -12.64
N HIS A 320 6.21 -29.06 -11.32
CA HIS A 320 5.01 -29.33 -10.52
C HIS A 320 4.83 -28.25 -9.46
N CYS A 321 3.64 -27.66 -9.44
CA CYS A 321 3.25 -26.66 -8.46
C CYS A 321 1.82 -26.99 -8.02
N MET A 322 1.70 -27.97 -7.12
CA MET A 322 0.41 -28.55 -6.75
C MET A 322 -0.53 -27.48 -6.19
N GLY A 323 -1.75 -27.40 -6.74
CA GLY A 323 -2.80 -26.48 -6.28
C GLY A 323 -2.75 -25.07 -6.88
N VAL A 324 -1.64 -24.63 -7.49
CA VAL A 324 -1.53 -23.29 -8.08
C VAL A 324 -1.86 -23.34 -9.57
N ASN A 325 -3.13 -23.11 -9.91
CA ASN A 325 -3.61 -23.08 -11.30
C ASN A 325 -3.46 -21.69 -11.96
N TYR A 326 -3.53 -20.63 -11.14
CA TYR A 326 -3.44 -19.24 -11.59
C TYR A 326 -2.58 -18.47 -10.59
N LEU A 327 -1.62 -17.68 -11.09
CA LEU A 327 -0.74 -16.88 -10.24
C LEU A 327 -1.46 -15.65 -9.69
N GLU A 328 -1.17 -15.34 -8.42
CA GLU A 328 -1.51 -14.08 -7.76
C GLU A 328 -0.23 -13.30 -7.51
N HIS A 329 0.49 -13.62 -6.44
CA HIS A 329 1.80 -13.05 -6.09
C HIS A 329 2.93 -14.04 -6.41
N VAL A 330 4.12 -13.51 -6.71
CA VAL A 330 5.35 -14.29 -6.88
C VAL A 330 6.46 -13.62 -6.09
N GLN A 331 7.13 -14.38 -5.24
CA GLN A 331 8.26 -13.91 -4.44
C GLN A 331 9.54 -14.64 -4.84
N ALA A 332 10.60 -13.89 -5.12
CA ALA A 332 11.94 -14.44 -5.27
C ALA A 332 12.74 -14.15 -3.99
N LYS A 333 12.88 -15.16 -3.13
CA LYS A 333 13.70 -15.08 -1.91
C LYS A 333 15.17 -15.28 -2.32
N ILE A 334 15.96 -14.20 -2.31
CA ILE A 334 17.34 -14.19 -2.82
C ILE A 334 18.31 -13.91 -1.69
N THR A 335 19.29 -14.80 -1.53
CA THR A 335 20.46 -14.59 -0.67
C THR A 335 21.66 -14.27 -1.55
N LEU A 336 22.27 -13.11 -1.35
CA LEU A 336 23.46 -12.68 -2.09
C LEU A 336 24.40 -11.87 -1.19
N THR A 337 25.70 -11.94 -1.49
CA THR A 337 26.73 -11.11 -0.85
C THR A 337 27.30 -10.14 -1.87
N SER A 338 27.36 -8.86 -1.52
CA SER A 338 27.98 -7.80 -2.35
C SER A 338 28.70 -6.80 -1.47
N GLN A 339 29.83 -6.26 -1.94
CA GLN A 339 30.52 -5.14 -1.28
C GLN A 339 29.70 -3.84 -1.39
N ARG A 340 28.93 -3.69 -2.47
CA ARG A 340 28.06 -2.53 -2.71
C ARG A 340 26.72 -3.00 -3.23
N ARG A 341 25.72 -3.07 -2.34
CA ARG A 341 24.37 -3.56 -2.68
C ARG A 341 23.71 -2.73 -3.79
N GLY A 342 23.93 -1.41 -3.76
CA GLY A 342 23.39 -0.44 -4.72
C GLY A 342 23.78 -0.65 -6.18
N ASP A 343 24.85 -1.39 -6.46
CA ASP A 343 25.29 -1.69 -7.83
C ASP A 343 24.52 -2.90 -8.43
N ILE A 344 23.74 -3.62 -7.63
CA ILE A 344 23.06 -4.85 -8.04
C ILE A 344 21.72 -4.53 -8.71
N LYS A 345 21.50 -5.11 -9.89
CA LYS A 345 20.19 -5.16 -10.56
C LYS A 345 19.66 -6.58 -10.54
N ILE A 346 18.39 -6.74 -10.18
CA ILE A 346 17.72 -8.05 -10.16
C ILE A 346 16.48 -7.99 -11.04
N PHE A 347 16.33 -8.99 -11.91
CA PHE A 347 15.15 -9.17 -12.76
C PHE A 347 14.61 -10.58 -12.59
N LEU A 348 13.29 -10.74 -12.69
CA LEU A 348 12.62 -12.02 -12.80
C LEU A 348 11.84 -12.06 -14.10
N THR A 349 11.94 -13.15 -14.85
CA THR A 349 11.19 -13.34 -16.09
C THR A 349 10.30 -14.56 -15.97
N SER A 350 9.00 -14.37 -16.15
CA SER A 350 8.01 -15.45 -16.15
C SER A 350 8.10 -16.32 -17.41
N PRO A 351 7.54 -17.54 -17.40
CA PRO A 351 7.48 -18.40 -18.60
C PRO A 351 6.76 -17.75 -19.79
N SER A 352 5.80 -16.86 -19.55
CA SER A 352 5.10 -16.10 -20.60
C SER A 352 5.89 -14.88 -21.11
N GLY A 353 7.15 -14.72 -20.69
CA GLY A 353 8.04 -13.64 -21.14
C GLY A 353 7.85 -12.29 -20.43
N THR A 354 6.96 -12.20 -19.44
CA THR A 354 6.83 -10.98 -18.63
C THR A 354 8.06 -10.84 -17.75
N ARG A 355 8.86 -9.79 -17.98
CA ARG A 355 10.04 -9.44 -17.21
C ARG A 355 9.72 -8.33 -16.22
N VAL A 356 9.98 -8.59 -14.95
CA VAL A 356 9.82 -7.63 -13.85
C VAL A 356 11.19 -7.26 -13.27
N THR A 357 11.32 -6.03 -12.81
CA THR A 357 12.48 -5.55 -12.08
C THR A 357 12.22 -5.73 -10.59
N LEU A 358 13.03 -6.56 -9.95
CA LEU A 358 12.95 -6.79 -8.50
C LEU A 358 13.81 -5.79 -7.73
N LEU A 359 14.92 -5.35 -8.31
CA LEU A 359 15.80 -4.36 -7.69
C LEU A 359 16.45 -3.50 -8.77
N THR A 360 16.34 -2.19 -8.62
CA THR A 360 17.07 -1.17 -9.39
C THR A 360 18.36 -0.77 -8.66
N PRO A 361 19.34 -0.17 -9.36
CA PRO A 361 20.48 0.46 -8.71
C PRO A 361 19.98 1.60 -7.84
N ARG A 362 20.71 1.83 -6.75
CA ARG A 362 20.39 2.82 -5.72
C ARG A 362 21.67 3.31 -5.06
#